data_AF-A0A1L6PMZ6-F1
#
_entry.id   AF-A0A1L6PMZ6-F1
#
_cell.length_a   1.000
_cell.length_b   1.000
_cell.length_c   1.000
_cell.angle_alpha   90.00
_cell.angle_beta   90.00
_cell.angle_gamma   90.00
#
_symmetry.space_group_name_H-M   'P 1'
#
loop_
_entity.id
_entity.type
_entity.pdbx_description
1 polymer ?
#
loop_
_entity_poly.entity_id
_entity_poly.type
_entity_poly.pdbx_seq_one_letter_code
_entity_poly.pdbx_strand_id
1 'polypeptide(L)'
;MAWDEWEQIKADVEANGPATMQLNQAPSEGGASGELKSNRKTWVRVGEGVTGLKDGVGKALTKLADGQTGLGDTSGSVSAAAQKELYDSWKKYVSDVRGRCGTLGGLLQKVGHDLSKTDEEAAAELEKLKVKYKDTEPVGGQSKEK
;
A
#
# COMPACT_ATOMS: atom_id res chain seq x y z
N MET A 1 43.08 -3.74 39.26
CA MET A 1 43.39 -3.34 37.88
C MET A 1 42.22 -2.61 37.22
N ALA A 2 41.12 -3.24 36.80
CA ALA A 2 39.98 -2.48 36.20
C ALA A 2 39.20 -1.59 37.21
N TRP A 3 39.34 -1.86 38.51
CA TRP A 3 38.73 -1.07 39.58
C TRP A 3 39.47 0.24 39.86
N ASP A 4 40.80 0.25 39.69
CA ASP A 4 41.64 1.43 39.94
C ASP A 4 41.42 2.48 38.85
N GLU A 5 41.18 2.03 37.61
CA GLU A 5 40.81 2.91 36.48
C GLU A 5 39.43 3.56 36.71
N TRP A 6 38.51 2.87 37.39
CA TRP A 6 37.19 3.39 37.69
C TRP A 6 37.22 4.50 38.75
N GLU A 7 38.04 4.37 39.79
CA GLU A 7 38.21 5.43 40.78
C GLU A 7 38.93 6.66 40.20
N GLN A 8 39.87 6.45 39.27
CA GLN A 8 40.53 7.56 38.57
C GLN A 8 39.55 8.38 37.72
N ILE A 9 38.67 7.72 36.97
CA ILE A 9 37.64 8.39 36.16
C ILE A 9 36.68 9.20 37.06
N LYS A 10 36.34 8.66 38.23
CA LYS A 10 35.43 9.33 39.18
C LYS A 10 36.08 10.59 39.78
N ALA A 11 37.34 10.47 40.19
CA ALA A 11 38.11 11.60 40.72
C ALA A 11 38.34 12.70 39.68
N ASP A 12 38.56 12.32 38.42
CA ASP A 12 38.74 13.28 37.31
C ASP A 12 37.44 14.05 37.01
N VAL A 13 36.29 13.38 37.06
CA VAL A 13 34.95 14.01 36.92
C VAL A 13 34.64 14.96 38.09
N GLU A 14 35.09 14.63 39.30
CA GLU A 14 34.87 15.46 40.49
C GLU A 14 35.79 16.70 40.50
N ALA A 15 37.02 16.57 40.00
CA ALA A 15 38.00 17.64 39.92
C ALA A 15 37.78 18.60 38.74
N ASN A 16 37.43 18.07 37.56
CA ASN A 16 37.31 18.83 36.32
C ASN A 16 35.86 19.10 35.89
N GLY A 17 34.89 18.61 36.68
CA GLY A 17 33.46 18.63 36.35
C GLY A 17 33.11 17.56 35.32
N PRO A 18 31.81 17.19 35.19
CA PRO A 18 31.39 16.24 34.17
C PRO A 18 31.82 16.76 32.81
N ALA A 19 32.60 15.95 32.07
CA ALA A 19 32.85 16.19 30.67
C ALA A 19 31.48 16.42 30.02
N THR A 20 31.28 17.60 29.45
CA THR A 20 30.01 18.01 28.84
C THR A 20 29.78 17.20 27.58
N MET A 21 29.43 15.92 27.73
CA MET A 21 28.90 15.11 26.65
C MET A 21 27.52 15.65 26.32
N GLN A 22 27.46 16.53 25.32
CA GLN A 22 26.24 17.00 24.70
C GLN A 22 25.58 15.86 23.91
N LEU A 23 25.15 14.80 24.59
CA LEU A 23 24.45 13.68 23.94
C LEU A 23 22.99 14.03 23.58
N ASN A 24 22.49 15.20 24.02
CA ASN A 24 21.10 15.64 23.83
C ASN A 24 20.95 17.09 23.32
N GLN A 25 22.00 17.71 22.78
CA GLN A 25 21.87 19.02 22.13
C GLN A 25 22.24 18.94 20.66
N ALA A 26 21.21 18.86 19.80
CA ALA A 26 21.34 19.27 18.42
C ALA A 26 21.40 20.82 18.36
N PRO A 27 22.16 21.43 17.43
CA PRO A 27 22.16 22.88 17.26
C PRO A 27 20.75 23.36 16.93
N SER A 28 20.17 24.19 17.79
CA SER A 28 18.99 24.98 17.45
C SER A 28 19.48 26.27 16.80
N GLU A 29 19.30 26.38 15.48
CA GLU A 29 18.42 27.38 14.88
C GLU A 29 18.67 27.49 13.37
N GLY A 30 17.59 27.35 12.60
CA GLY A 30 17.56 27.56 11.15
C GLY A 30 17.35 26.31 10.28
N GLY A 31 17.14 25.14 10.88
CA GLY A 31 16.62 23.98 10.16
C GLY A 31 15.12 23.92 10.39
N ALA A 32 14.32 24.04 9.33
CA ALA A 32 12.89 23.76 9.42
C ALA A 32 12.71 22.42 10.13
N SER A 33 12.27 22.48 11.38
CA SER A 33 11.51 21.43 12.04
C SER A 33 10.22 21.28 11.24
N GLY A 34 10.34 20.80 10.00
CA GLY A 34 9.26 20.18 9.28
C GLY A 34 8.90 19.00 10.13
N GLU A 35 7.86 19.22 10.95
CA GLU A 35 7.15 18.22 11.71
C GLU A 35 7.31 16.87 11.01
N LEU A 36 8.04 15.92 11.60
CA LEU A 36 7.89 14.49 11.27
C LEU A 36 6.49 14.12 11.73
N LYS A 37 5.51 14.69 11.03
CA LYS A 37 4.10 14.53 11.22
C LYS A 37 3.90 13.10 10.80
N SER A 38 3.84 12.20 11.77
CA SER A 38 3.57 10.79 11.53
C SER A 38 2.38 10.73 10.57
N ASN A 39 2.66 10.40 9.30
CA ASN A 39 1.67 10.37 8.23
C ASN A 39 0.68 9.21 8.44
N ARG A 40 0.68 8.56 9.61
CA ARG A 40 -0.26 7.55 10.07
C ARG A 40 -1.69 7.88 9.68
N LYS A 41 -2.18 9.08 10.05
CA LYS A 41 -3.57 9.48 9.73
C LYS A 41 -3.81 9.54 8.23
N THR A 42 -2.83 10.01 7.47
CA THR A 42 -2.88 10.04 6.00
C THR A 42 -2.93 8.62 5.43
N TRP A 43 -2.05 7.72 5.88
CA TRP A 43 -2.00 6.32 5.43
C TRP A 43 -3.29 5.56 5.74
N VAL A 44 -3.83 5.71 6.95
CA VAL A 44 -5.12 5.11 7.33
C VAL A 44 -6.24 5.65 6.45
N ARG A 45 -6.34 6.98 6.28
CA ARG A 45 -7.39 7.60 5.46
C ARG A 45 -7.31 7.21 3.99
N VAL A 46 -6.11 7.13 3.42
CA VAL A 46 -5.94 6.66 2.03
C VAL A 46 -6.34 5.18 1.94
N GLY A 47 -5.93 4.35 2.90
CA GLY A 47 -6.32 2.94 2.94
C GLY A 47 -7.83 2.71 3.09
N GLU A 48 -8.52 3.53 3.88
CA GLU A 48 -9.98 3.58 3.97
C GLU A 48 -10.61 3.96 2.62
N GLY A 49 -10.08 5.00 1.96
CA GLY A 49 -10.57 5.42 0.64
C GLY A 49 -10.43 4.33 -0.43
N VAL A 50 -9.28 3.66 -0.48
CA VAL A 50 -9.04 2.53 -1.39
C VAL A 50 -9.94 1.34 -1.04
N THR A 51 -10.17 1.08 0.25
CA THR A 51 -11.13 0.05 0.69
C THR A 51 -12.56 0.44 0.32
N GLY A 52 -12.94 1.71 0.37
CA GLY A 52 -14.25 2.18 -0.09
C GLY A 52 -14.45 1.97 -1.60
N LEU A 53 -13.40 2.10 -2.41
CA LEU A 53 -13.46 1.79 -3.84
C LEU A 53 -13.79 0.31 -4.10
N LYS A 54 -13.26 -0.62 -3.29
CA LYS A 54 -13.61 -2.06 -3.35
C LYS A 54 -15.13 -2.29 -3.26
N ASP A 55 -15.84 -1.51 -2.46
CA ASP A 55 -17.30 -1.65 -2.31
C ASP A 55 -18.05 -1.13 -3.53
N GLY A 56 -17.62 0.01 -4.09
CA GLY A 56 -18.14 0.54 -5.35
C GLY A 56 -17.94 -0.44 -6.51
N VAL A 57 -16.74 -1.01 -6.62
CA VAL A 57 -16.41 -2.05 -7.61
C VAL A 57 -17.23 -3.32 -7.37
N GLY A 58 -17.46 -3.70 -6.11
CA GLY A 58 -18.33 -4.82 -5.74
C GLY A 58 -19.77 -4.64 -6.24
N LYS A 59 -20.34 -3.44 -6.08
CA LYS A 59 -21.66 -3.11 -6.62
C LYS A 59 -21.69 -3.18 -8.14
N ALA A 60 -20.63 -2.75 -8.82
CA ALA A 60 -20.50 -2.87 -10.27
C ALA A 60 -20.46 -4.33 -10.74
N LEU A 61 -19.73 -5.21 -10.03
CA LEU A 61 -19.72 -6.65 -10.30
C LEU A 61 -21.11 -7.28 -10.17
N THR A 62 -21.87 -6.92 -9.13
CA THR A 62 -23.26 -7.36 -8.97
C THR A 62 -24.09 -6.93 -10.18
N LYS A 63 -24.06 -5.65 -10.55
CA LYS A 63 -24.80 -5.15 -11.72
C LYS A 63 -24.40 -5.84 -13.03
N LEU A 64 -23.11 -6.14 -13.21
CA LEU A 64 -22.61 -6.87 -14.36
C LEU A 64 -23.17 -8.30 -14.40
N ALA A 65 -23.21 -8.99 -13.26
CA ALA A 65 -23.82 -10.32 -13.15
C ALA A 65 -25.33 -10.28 -13.38
N ASP A 66 -26.03 -9.30 -12.83
CA ASP A 66 -27.46 -9.11 -13.02
C ASP A 66 -27.78 -8.89 -14.50
N GLY A 67 -27.00 -8.06 -15.20
CA GLY A 67 -27.17 -7.78 -16.63
C GLY A 67 -26.90 -8.99 -17.54
N GLN A 68 -26.20 -10.02 -17.05
CA GLN A 68 -25.97 -11.28 -17.78
C GLN A 68 -27.12 -12.29 -17.60
N THR A 69 -28.02 -12.03 -16.65
CA THR A 69 -29.14 -12.92 -16.36
C THR A 69 -30.04 -13.08 -17.59
N GLY A 70 -30.38 -14.32 -17.92
CA GLY A 70 -31.28 -14.63 -19.04
C GLY A 70 -30.60 -14.94 -20.37
N LEU A 71 -29.26 -14.86 -20.48
CA LEU A 71 -28.56 -15.23 -21.72
C LEU A 71 -28.76 -16.70 -22.13
N GLY A 72 -28.98 -17.60 -21.15
CA GLY A 72 -29.27 -19.01 -21.42
C GLY A 72 -28.13 -19.75 -22.13
N ASP A 73 -28.50 -20.79 -22.89
CA ASP A 73 -27.57 -21.47 -23.80
C ASP A 73 -27.26 -20.57 -25.00
N THR A 74 -25.99 -20.48 -25.38
CA THR A 74 -25.50 -19.64 -26.48
C THR A 74 -25.40 -20.40 -27.81
N SER A 75 -25.79 -21.67 -27.83
CA SER A 75 -25.76 -22.49 -29.05
C SER A 75 -26.58 -21.86 -30.18
N GLY A 76 -26.01 -21.82 -31.38
CA GLY A 76 -26.65 -21.24 -32.56
C GLY A 76 -26.64 -19.71 -32.65
N SER A 77 -26.10 -18.98 -31.67
CA SER A 77 -25.98 -17.52 -31.71
C SER A 77 -24.55 -17.04 -31.42
N VAL A 78 -23.86 -16.59 -32.48
CA VAL A 78 -22.49 -16.05 -32.40
C VAL A 78 -22.45 -14.80 -31.52
N SER A 79 -23.47 -13.95 -31.57
CA SER A 79 -23.55 -12.76 -30.72
C SER A 79 -23.75 -13.10 -29.25
N ALA A 80 -24.53 -14.14 -28.94
CA ALA A 80 -24.69 -14.60 -27.56
C ALA A 80 -23.39 -15.21 -27.00
N ALA A 81 -22.67 -15.99 -27.82
CA ALA A 81 -21.35 -16.52 -27.44
C ALA A 81 -20.34 -15.39 -27.18
N ALA A 82 -20.24 -14.41 -28.08
CA ALA A 82 -19.37 -13.25 -27.91
C ALA A 82 -19.72 -12.41 -26.66
N GLN A 83 -21.02 -12.22 -26.38
CA GLN A 83 -21.48 -11.53 -25.17
C GLN A 83 -21.05 -12.28 -23.90
N LYS A 84 -21.11 -13.62 -23.89
CA LYS A 84 -20.66 -14.44 -22.76
C LYS A 84 -19.15 -14.30 -22.52
N GLU A 85 -18.36 -14.38 -23.58
CA GLU A 85 -16.90 -14.20 -23.50
C GLU A 85 -16.52 -12.80 -22.97
N LEU A 86 -17.19 -11.76 -23.46
CA LEU A 86 -17.02 -10.40 -22.96
C LEU A 86 -17.38 -10.29 -21.47
N TYR A 87 -18.52 -10.84 -21.06
CA TYR A 87 -18.92 -10.87 -19.66
C TYR A 87 -17.86 -11.56 -18.78
N ASP A 88 -17.36 -12.73 -19.18
CA ASP A 88 -16.38 -13.49 -18.40
C ASP A 88 -15.06 -12.72 -18.26
N SER A 89 -14.61 -12.07 -19.34
CA SER A 89 -13.43 -11.19 -19.33
C SER A 89 -13.60 -10.00 -18.37
N TRP A 90 -14.71 -9.26 -18.48
CA TRP A 90 -14.99 -8.11 -17.63
C TRP A 90 -15.18 -8.50 -16.16
N LYS A 91 -15.89 -9.61 -15.91
CA LYS A 91 -16.07 -10.14 -14.56
C LYS A 91 -14.73 -10.45 -13.92
N LYS A 92 -13.83 -11.09 -14.65
CA LYS A 92 -12.47 -11.39 -14.17
C LYS A 92 -11.71 -10.10 -13.86
N TYR A 93 -11.61 -9.19 -14.82
CA TYR A 93 -10.87 -7.93 -14.66
C TYR A 93 -11.37 -7.12 -13.46
N VAL A 94 -12.68 -6.89 -13.37
CA VAL A 94 -13.26 -6.07 -12.30
C VAL A 94 -13.14 -6.78 -10.94
N SER A 95 -13.16 -8.12 -10.90
CA SER A 95 -12.88 -8.90 -9.68
C SER A 95 -11.42 -8.74 -9.22
N ASP A 96 -10.49 -8.74 -10.15
CA ASP A 96 -9.06 -8.53 -9.87
C ASP A 96 -8.81 -7.10 -9.37
N VAL A 97 -9.44 -6.08 -9.97
CA VAL A 97 -9.43 -4.68 -9.49
C VAL A 97 -9.98 -4.59 -8.06
N ARG A 98 -11.11 -5.25 -7.77
CA ARG A 98 -11.68 -5.29 -6.42
C ARG A 98 -10.71 -5.92 -5.42
N GLY A 99 -10.06 -7.02 -5.81
CA GLY A 99 -9.04 -7.69 -5.01
C GLY A 99 -7.83 -6.79 -4.72
N ARG A 100 -7.37 -6.05 -5.73
CA ARG A 100 -6.28 -5.07 -5.62
C ARG A 100 -6.64 -3.97 -4.63
N CYS A 101 -7.83 -3.39 -4.74
CA CYS A 101 -8.32 -2.37 -3.81
C CYS A 101 -8.36 -2.89 -2.37
N GLY A 102 -8.90 -4.10 -2.14
CA GLY A 102 -8.95 -4.69 -0.80
C GLY A 102 -7.57 -4.94 -0.20
N THR A 103 -6.65 -5.50 -1.00
CA THR A 103 -5.29 -5.82 -0.52
C THR A 103 -4.46 -4.56 -0.28
N LEU A 104 -4.51 -3.59 -1.21
CA LEU A 104 -3.80 -2.32 -1.09
C LEU A 104 -4.36 -1.49 0.07
N GLY A 105 -5.69 -1.34 0.17
CA GLY A 105 -6.33 -0.59 1.25
C GLY A 105 -5.93 -1.12 2.63
N GLY A 106 -5.96 -2.45 2.82
CA GLY A 106 -5.52 -3.08 4.06
C GLY A 106 -4.03 -2.91 4.36
N LEU A 107 -3.16 -2.93 3.33
CA LEU A 107 -1.73 -2.64 3.51
C LEU A 107 -1.50 -1.21 4.01
N LEU A 108 -2.14 -0.23 3.37
CA LEU A 108 -2.00 1.19 3.72
C LEU A 108 -2.51 1.47 5.14
N GLN A 109 -3.61 0.84 5.54
CA GLN A 109 -4.11 0.94 6.92
C GLN A 109 -3.13 0.35 7.94
N LYS A 110 -2.51 -0.81 7.66
CA LYS A 110 -1.51 -1.43 8.55
C LYS A 110 -0.25 -0.58 8.69
N VAL A 111 0.28 -0.07 7.58
CA VAL A 111 1.44 0.85 7.58
C VAL A 111 1.15 2.07 8.47
N GLY A 112 -0.05 2.65 8.35
CA GLY A 112 -0.45 3.78 9.17
C GLY A 112 -0.64 3.43 10.65
N HIS A 113 -1.51 2.46 10.94
CA HIS A 113 -1.93 2.12 12.30
C HIS A 113 -0.75 1.71 13.18
N ASP A 114 0.08 0.81 12.68
CA ASP A 114 1.06 0.17 13.55
C ASP A 114 2.41 0.89 13.55
N LEU A 115 2.72 1.72 12.54
CA LEU A 115 4.11 1.96 12.13
C LEU A 115 4.92 0.63 12.09
N SER A 116 4.25 -0.51 11.91
CA SER A 116 4.86 -1.86 12.04
C SER A 116 5.81 -2.18 10.91
N LYS A 117 5.88 -1.30 9.92
CA LYS A 117 6.64 -1.48 8.70
C LYS A 117 7.52 -0.26 8.49
N THR A 118 8.77 -0.55 8.22
CA THR A 118 9.69 0.38 7.56
C THR A 118 9.19 0.69 6.14
N ASP A 119 9.67 1.80 5.57
CA ASP A 119 9.31 2.19 4.21
C ASP A 119 9.76 1.11 3.20
N GLU A 120 10.86 0.42 3.46
CA GLU A 120 11.38 -0.68 2.66
C GLU A 120 10.43 -1.89 2.66
N GLU A 121 9.90 -2.26 3.82
CA GLU A 121 8.93 -3.36 3.93
C GLU A 121 7.59 -3.01 3.29
N ALA A 122 7.16 -1.75 3.40
CA ALA A 122 5.97 -1.26 2.70
C ALA A 122 6.16 -1.30 1.18
N ALA A 123 7.33 -0.86 0.69
CA ALA A 123 7.68 -0.90 -0.73
C ALA A 123 7.72 -2.34 -1.26
N ALA A 124 8.33 -3.28 -0.53
CA ALA A 124 8.37 -4.69 -0.92
C ALA A 124 6.97 -5.33 -1.05
N GLU A 125 6.05 -5.00 -0.14
CA GLU A 125 4.66 -5.47 -0.23
C GLU A 125 3.92 -4.84 -1.42
N LEU A 126 4.17 -3.56 -1.72
CA LEU A 126 3.62 -2.89 -2.90
C LEU A 126 4.10 -3.53 -4.21
N GLU A 127 5.37 -3.96 -4.29
CA GLU A 127 5.87 -4.68 -5.46
C GLU A 127 5.19 -6.05 -5.65
N LYS A 128 4.98 -6.82 -4.56
CA LYS A 128 4.22 -8.08 -4.62
C LYS A 128 2.80 -7.87 -5.13
N LEU A 129 2.16 -6.76 -4.73
CA LEU A 129 0.84 -6.35 -5.21
C LEU A 129 0.82 -6.07 -6.71
N LYS A 130 1.83 -5.37 -7.26
CA LYS A 130 1.94 -5.10 -8.70
C LYS A 130 2.07 -6.39 -9.51
N VAL A 131 2.84 -7.35 -9.02
CA VAL A 131 3.00 -8.66 -9.69
C VAL A 131 1.70 -9.46 -9.63
N LYS A 132 1.06 -9.50 -8.46
CA LYS A 132 -0.19 -10.27 -8.25
C LYS A 132 -1.36 -9.72 -9.07
N TYR A 133 -1.48 -8.40 -9.15
CA TYR A 133 -2.54 -7.71 -9.88
C TYR A 133 -1.95 -6.99 -11.09
N LYS A 134 -1.25 -7.74 -11.95
CA LYS A 134 -0.76 -7.22 -13.22
C LYS A 134 -1.96 -6.76 -14.05
N ASP A 135 -1.92 -5.50 -14.49
CA ASP A 135 -2.98 -4.97 -15.34
C ASP A 135 -3.04 -5.76 -16.65
N THR A 136 -4.25 -6.06 -17.12
CA THR A 136 -4.46 -6.62 -18.46
C THR A 136 -3.94 -5.63 -19.48
N GLU A 137 -3.18 -6.16 -20.46
CA GLU A 137 -2.74 -5.36 -21.61
C GLU A 137 -3.96 -4.69 -22.28
N PRO A 138 -3.81 -3.48 -22.83
CA PRO A 138 -4.90 -2.83 -23.55
C PRO A 138 -5.34 -3.68 -24.76
N VAL A 139 -6.51 -4.32 -24.68
CA VAL A 139 -7.03 -5.22 -25.74
C VAL A 139 -7.94 -4.52 -26.76
N GLY A 140 -7.86 -3.20 -26.92
CA GLY A 140 -8.70 -2.43 -27.85
C GLY A 140 -7.91 -1.33 -28.57
N GLY A 141 -8.18 -1.14 -29.87
CA GLY A 141 -7.59 -0.06 -30.68
C GLY A 141 -6.24 -0.36 -31.32
N GLN A 142 -5.68 -1.56 -31.15
CA GLN A 142 -4.50 -1.97 -31.91
C GLN A 142 -4.88 -2.17 -33.38
N SER A 143 -4.40 -1.29 -34.26
CA SER A 143 -4.45 -1.49 -35.70
C SER A 143 -3.75 -2.82 -35.98
N LYS A 144 -4.49 -3.83 -36.47
CA LYS A 144 -3.82 -4.96 -37.09
C LYS A 144 -3.11 -4.41 -38.32
N GLU A 145 -1.77 -4.40 -38.30
CA GLU A 145 -0.98 -4.13 -39.49
C GLU A 145 -1.49 -5.05 -40.61
N LYS A 146 -1.81 -4.43 -41.75
CA LYS A 146 -2.24 -5.11 -42.97
C LYS A 146 -1.08 -5.82 -43.62
#